data_AF-A0A6A6V5Q1-F1
#
_entry.id   AF-A0A6A6V5Q1-F1
#
_cell.length_a   1.000
_cell.length_b   1.000
_cell.length_c   1.000
_cell.angle_alpha   90.00
_cell.angle_beta   90.00
_cell.angle_gamma   90.00
#
_symmetry.space_group_name_H-M   'P 1'
#
loop_
_entity.id
_entity.type
_entity.pdbx_description
1 polymer ?
#
loop_
_entity_poly.entity_id
_entity_poly.type
_entity_poly.pdbx_seq_one_letter_code
_entity_poly.pdbx_strand_id
1 'polypeptide(L)'
;MTTVRARAVPTRPSIPTSVVAVGDFNGVPSKTPPYRDVPSILLRDLTVPQLDGPEPDWMLYLSHYFSRFYMRNGKECLKEPHVNLANLQDLFILVARIVLPNQILENQKLLEEVYMTYPRLVGYNRARYDFFDSSPHGAEDPQTLPISVPTEPHPIVQLTFKWNVSPRSIMRALPTPNGTDFHEWLCTRPLPRVEGQEIVQLAHRQSEMDQYLTVPEEQVRSLSLEQLLRRTTRILQMYWWVAGNNARLKNHKANRWVTFGSEMGS
;
A
#
# COMPACT_ATOMS: atom_id res chain seq x y z
N MET A 1 21.27 41.70 0.46
CA MET A 1 20.92 40.85 1.61
C MET A 1 19.69 40.04 1.24
N THR A 2 19.87 38.77 0.88
CA THR A 2 18.78 37.89 0.46
C THR A 2 18.17 37.26 1.70
N THR A 3 16.99 37.70 2.09
CA THR A 3 16.26 37.15 3.23
C THR A 3 15.85 35.71 2.88
N VAL A 4 16.58 34.73 3.40
CA VAL A 4 16.18 33.32 3.30
C VAL A 4 14.91 33.17 4.13
N ARG A 5 13.75 33.19 3.46
CA ARG A 5 12.48 32.84 4.11
C ARG A 5 12.61 31.40 4.59
N ALA A 6 12.52 31.20 5.91
CA ALA A 6 12.41 29.89 6.50
C ALA A 6 11.23 29.16 5.84
N ARG A 7 11.54 28.07 5.13
CA ARG A 7 10.53 27.24 4.46
C ARG A 7 9.68 26.62 5.57
N ALA A 8 8.37 26.86 5.55
CA ALA A 8 7.45 26.32 6.55
C ALA A 8 7.59 24.78 6.56
N VAL A 9 7.64 24.20 7.77
CA VAL A 9 7.69 22.75 7.92
C VAL A 9 6.41 22.17 7.32
N PRO A 10 6.50 21.23 6.37
CA PRO A 10 5.31 20.65 5.76
C PRO A 10 4.49 19.92 6.81
N THR A 11 3.21 20.26 6.90
CA THR A 11 2.25 19.58 7.76
C THR A 11 2.01 18.18 7.25
N ARG A 12 1.96 17.18 8.15
CA ARG A 12 1.60 15.82 7.79
C ARG A 12 0.23 15.82 7.09
N PRO A 13 0.09 15.21 5.90
CA PRO A 13 -1.20 15.13 5.24
C PRO A 13 -2.18 14.27 6.06
N SER A 14 -3.45 14.66 6.02
CA SER A 14 -4.53 13.94 6.69
C SER A 14 -4.85 12.66 5.93
N ILE A 15 -4.36 11.53 6.44
CA ILE A 15 -4.64 10.19 5.90
C ILE A 15 -5.62 9.49 6.86
N PRO A 16 -6.82 9.08 6.41
CA PRO A 16 -7.73 8.31 7.25
C PRO A 16 -7.12 6.95 7.61
N THR A 17 -7.49 6.39 8.75
CA THR A 17 -7.04 5.05 9.13
C THR A 17 -7.53 4.01 8.12
N SER A 18 -6.77 2.93 7.91
CA SER A 18 -7.16 1.85 6.98
C SER A 18 -8.53 1.27 7.30
N VAL A 19 -8.91 1.15 8.57
CA VAL A 19 -10.23 0.65 8.99
C VAL A 19 -11.36 1.57 8.53
N VAL A 20 -11.22 2.89 8.75
CA VAL A 20 -12.24 3.87 8.33
C VAL A 20 -12.33 3.91 6.80
N ALA A 21 -11.17 3.97 6.13
CA ALA A 21 -11.12 4.06 4.68
C ALA A 21 -11.65 2.80 3.99
N VAL A 22 -11.29 1.60 4.46
CA VAL A 22 -11.81 0.33 3.90
C VAL A 22 -13.31 0.19 4.19
N GLY A 23 -13.77 0.60 5.39
CA GLY A 23 -15.20 0.63 5.70
C GLY A 23 -16.00 1.54 4.78
N ASP A 24 -15.52 2.77 4.55
CA ASP A 24 -16.14 3.71 3.61
C ASP A 24 -15.99 3.26 2.14
N PHE A 25 -14.87 2.60 1.83
CA PHE A 25 -14.63 1.99 0.53
C PHE A 25 -15.69 0.92 0.22
N ASN A 26 -15.89 -0.02 1.15
CA ASN A 26 -16.82 -1.13 1.02
C ASN A 26 -18.30 -0.73 1.19
N GLY A 27 -18.57 0.41 1.81
CA GLY A 27 -19.93 0.90 2.09
C GLY A 27 -20.67 1.53 0.89
N VAL A 28 -20.14 1.44 -0.33
CA VAL A 28 -20.84 1.93 -1.54
C VAL A 28 -21.85 0.89 -2.02
N PRO A 29 -23.11 1.27 -2.26
CA PRO A 29 -24.09 0.35 -2.84
C PRO A 29 -23.59 -0.23 -4.17
N SER A 30 -23.74 -1.54 -4.35
CA SER A 30 -23.35 -2.26 -5.57
C SER A 30 -24.04 -1.78 -6.86
N LYS A 31 -25.04 -0.90 -6.74
CA LYS A 31 -25.88 -0.40 -7.83
C LYS A 31 -25.55 1.03 -8.27
N THR A 32 -24.60 1.70 -7.60
CA THR A 32 -24.24 3.09 -7.92
C THR A 32 -22.75 3.18 -8.22
N PRO A 33 -22.35 3.70 -9.39
CA PRO A 33 -20.96 4.06 -9.65
C PRO A 33 -20.40 4.98 -8.55
N PRO A 34 -19.14 4.80 -8.10
CA PRO A 34 -18.24 3.70 -8.46
C PRO A 34 -18.78 2.35 -7.99
N TYR A 35 -18.87 1.38 -8.91
CA TYR A 35 -19.07 -0.01 -8.51
C TYR A 35 -17.84 -0.41 -7.68
N ARG A 36 -18.04 -1.13 -6.58
CA ARG A 36 -16.94 -1.56 -5.70
C ARG A 36 -17.16 -3.01 -5.33
N ASP A 37 -16.84 -3.86 -6.30
CA ASP A 37 -16.84 -5.30 -6.16
C ASP A 37 -15.37 -5.75 -6.09
N VAL A 38 -14.87 -5.78 -4.86
CA VAL A 38 -13.53 -6.23 -4.47
C VAL A 38 -13.71 -7.44 -3.54
N PRO A 39 -12.92 -8.51 -3.68
CA PRO A 39 -13.04 -9.68 -2.81
C PRO A 39 -12.96 -9.31 -1.33
N SER A 40 -13.93 -9.75 -0.55
CA SER A 40 -14.02 -9.43 0.89
C SER A 40 -12.82 -9.93 1.69
N ILE A 41 -12.22 -11.05 1.26
CA ILE A 41 -10.99 -11.58 1.86
C ILE A 41 -9.81 -10.61 1.69
N LEU A 42 -9.68 -10.00 0.51
CA LEU A 42 -8.66 -8.99 0.26
C LEU A 42 -8.89 -7.76 1.14
N LEU A 43 -10.14 -7.26 1.22
CA LEU A 43 -10.47 -6.12 2.08
C LEU A 43 -10.21 -6.41 3.57
N ARG A 44 -10.52 -7.62 4.03
CA ARG A 44 -10.20 -8.07 5.39
C ARG A 44 -8.70 -8.01 5.62
N ASP A 45 -7.89 -8.58 4.73
CA ASP A 45 -6.44 -8.65 4.90
C ASP A 45 -5.76 -7.27 4.80
N LEU A 46 -6.38 -6.28 4.13
CA LEU A 46 -5.95 -4.87 4.14
C LEU A 46 -6.24 -4.15 5.47
N THR A 47 -7.21 -4.63 6.26
CA THR A 47 -7.55 -4.04 7.56
C THR A 47 -6.85 -4.72 8.72
N VAL A 48 -6.80 -6.05 8.70
CA VAL A 48 -6.24 -6.90 9.74
C VAL A 48 -5.45 -8.02 9.05
N PRO A 49 -4.18 -7.77 8.69
CA PRO A 49 -3.37 -8.78 8.02
C PRO A 49 -3.09 -9.96 8.95
N GLN A 50 -3.30 -11.18 8.45
CA GLN A 50 -3.05 -12.45 9.17
C GLN A 50 -1.58 -12.87 8.99
N LEU A 51 -0.69 -12.21 9.73
CA LEU A 51 0.77 -12.31 9.56
C LEU A 51 1.40 -13.56 10.21
N ASP A 52 0.59 -14.43 10.80
CA ASP A 52 0.98 -15.74 11.35
C ASP A 52 1.07 -16.83 10.26
N GLY A 53 0.51 -16.58 9.08
CA GLY A 53 0.57 -17.47 7.92
C GLY A 53 1.53 -17.01 6.82
N PRO A 54 1.63 -17.79 5.72
CA PRO A 54 2.32 -17.35 4.52
C PRO A 54 1.65 -16.12 3.91
N GLU A 55 2.41 -15.33 3.14
CA GLU A 55 1.85 -14.24 2.35
C GLU A 55 0.74 -14.75 1.41
N PRO A 56 -0.41 -14.07 1.33
CA PRO A 56 -1.47 -14.45 0.40
C PRO A 56 -1.01 -14.39 -1.06
N ASP A 57 -1.51 -15.31 -1.88
CA ASP A 57 -1.38 -15.20 -3.33
C ASP A 57 -2.28 -14.06 -3.84
N TRP A 58 -1.70 -12.85 -3.90
CA TRP A 58 -2.42 -11.67 -4.37
C TRP A 58 -2.95 -11.85 -5.79
N MET A 59 -2.21 -12.54 -6.67
CA MET A 59 -2.64 -12.75 -8.05
C MET A 59 -3.88 -13.63 -8.10
N LEU A 60 -3.98 -14.63 -7.23
CA LEU A 60 -5.20 -15.44 -7.09
C LEU A 60 -6.40 -14.58 -6.71
N TYR A 61 -6.26 -13.64 -5.77
CA TYR A 61 -7.38 -12.74 -5.42
C TYR A 61 -7.71 -11.73 -6.51
N LEU A 62 -6.68 -11.19 -7.18
CA LEU A 62 -6.87 -10.25 -8.29
C LEU A 62 -7.43 -10.94 -9.54
N SER A 63 -7.35 -12.28 -9.61
CA SER A 63 -7.94 -13.03 -10.72
C SER A 63 -9.47 -12.85 -10.82
N HIS A 64 -10.12 -12.43 -9.74
CA HIS A 64 -11.52 -11.99 -9.71
C HIS A 64 -11.85 -10.97 -10.81
N TYR A 65 -10.90 -10.08 -11.14
CA TYR A 65 -11.10 -9.04 -12.15
C TYR A 65 -11.03 -9.54 -13.60
N PHE A 66 -10.62 -10.80 -13.83
CA PHE A 66 -10.73 -11.45 -15.14
C PHE A 66 -12.16 -11.88 -15.47
N SER A 67 -12.96 -12.18 -14.44
CA SER A 67 -14.27 -12.78 -14.64
C SER A 67 -15.24 -11.79 -15.25
N ARG A 68 -15.84 -12.18 -16.39
CA ARG A 68 -17.00 -11.48 -16.95
C ARG A 68 -18.31 -11.90 -16.30
N PHE A 69 -18.29 -12.68 -15.24
CA PHE A 69 -19.49 -13.23 -14.61
C PHE A 69 -19.52 -12.98 -13.11
N TYR A 70 -20.71 -12.69 -12.59
CA TYR A 70 -20.99 -12.75 -11.17
C TYR A 70 -22.31 -13.49 -10.95
N MET A 71 -22.44 -14.15 -9.80
CA MET A 71 -23.67 -14.85 -9.43
C MET A 71 -24.66 -13.89 -8.80
N ARG A 72 -25.87 -13.82 -9.35
CA ARG A 72 -27.00 -13.05 -8.79
C ARG A 72 -28.21 -13.96 -8.68
N ASN A 73 -28.68 -14.21 -7.46
CA ASN A 73 -29.82 -15.10 -7.18
C ASN A 73 -29.66 -16.49 -7.83
N GLY A 74 -28.45 -17.04 -7.82
CA GLY A 74 -28.15 -18.33 -8.45
C GLY A 74 -28.05 -18.31 -9.98
N LYS A 75 -28.07 -17.13 -10.62
CA LYS A 75 -27.89 -16.98 -12.08
C LYS A 75 -26.59 -16.24 -12.40
N GLU A 76 -25.86 -16.75 -13.38
CA GLU A 76 -24.72 -16.04 -13.97
C GLU A 76 -25.21 -14.78 -14.68
N CYS A 77 -24.62 -13.64 -14.32
CA CYS A 77 -24.86 -12.35 -14.95
C CYS A 77 -23.56 -11.83 -15.55
N LEU A 78 -23.63 -11.26 -16.76
CA LEU A 78 -22.49 -10.60 -17.38
C LEU A 78 -22.10 -9.35 -16.58
N LYS A 79 -20.83 -9.26 -16.22
CA LYS A 79 -20.19 -8.07 -15.68
C LYS A 79 -19.52 -7.32 -16.82
N GLU A 80 -19.78 -6.03 -16.90
CA GLU A 80 -19.16 -5.20 -17.93
C GLU A 80 -17.64 -5.09 -17.65
N PRO A 81 -16.76 -5.37 -18.63
CA PRO A 81 -15.31 -5.40 -18.40
C PRO A 81 -14.72 -4.12 -17.81
N HIS A 82 -15.30 -2.96 -18.16
CA HIS A 82 -14.86 -1.67 -17.64
C HIS A 82 -15.15 -1.51 -16.14
N VAL A 83 -16.16 -2.21 -15.60
CA VAL A 83 -16.45 -2.22 -14.16
C VAL A 83 -15.34 -2.93 -13.40
N ASN A 84 -14.88 -4.09 -13.87
CA ASN A 84 -13.74 -4.79 -13.25
C ASN A 84 -12.49 -3.93 -13.22
N LEU A 85 -12.16 -3.31 -14.35
CA LEU A 85 -10.97 -2.46 -14.42
C LEU A 85 -11.09 -1.26 -13.48
N ALA A 86 -12.26 -0.58 -13.46
CA ALA A 86 -12.49 0.55 -12.57
C ALA A 86 -12.36 0.17 -11.08
N ASN A 87 -12.89 -0.99 -10.67
CA ASN A 87 -12.76 -1.49 -9.31
C ASN A 87 -11.30 -1.77 -8.95
N LEU A 88 -10.53 -2.36 -9.87
CA LEU A 88 -9.11 -2.63 -9.66
C LEU A 88 -8.30 -1.32 -9.58
N GLN A 89 -8.65 -0.31 -10.38
CA GLN A 89 -8.04 1.03 -10.29
C GLN A 89 -8.33 1.67 -8.93
N ASP A 90 -9.57 1.60 -8.48
CA ASP A 90 -10.00 2.11 -7.17
C ASP A 90 -9.28 1.37 -6.02
N LEU A 91 -9.11 0.05 -6.12
CA LEU A 91 -8.33 -0.76 -5.18
C LEU A 91 -6.84 -0.34 -5.15
N PHE A 92 -6.21 -0.19 -6.31
CA PHE A 92 -4.82 0.26 -6.38
C PHE A 92 -4.64 1.61 -5.65
N ILE A 93 -5.53 2.58 -5.92
CA ILE A 93 -5.49 3.90 -5.29
C ILE A 93 -5.71 3.79 -3.77
N LEU A 94 -6.64 2.93 -3.31
CA LEU A 94 -6.87 2.69 -1.89
C LEU A 94 -5.59 2.22 -1.19
N VAL A 95 -4.89 1.25 -1.78
CA VAL A 95 -3.66 0.71 -1.19
C VAL A 95 -2.55 1.77 -1.24
N ALA A 96 -2.37 2.44 -2.37
CA ALA A 96 -1.29 3.40 -2.60
C ALA A 96 -1.41 4.70 -1.80
N ARG A 97 -2.64 5.16 -1.55
CA ARG A 97 -2.90 6.46 -0.91
C ARG A 97 -3.25 6.35 0.55
N ILE A 98 -3.63 5.18 1.03
CA ILE A 98 -4.16 5.02 2.38
C ILE A 98 -3.53 3.83 3.10
N VAL A 99 -3.69 2.62 2.57
CA VAL A 99 -3.31 1.41 3.33
C VAL A 99 -1.80 1.34 3.55
N LEU A 100 -0.99 1.43 2.49
CA LEU A 100 0.47 1.40 2.58
C LEU A 100 1.00 2.62 3.37
N PRO A 101 0.58 3.87 3.11
CA PRO A 101 0.95 5.02 3.94
C PRO A 101 0.69 4.83 5.45
N ASN A 102 -0.46 4.26 5.84
CA ASN A 102 -0.72 3.98 7.25
C ASN A 102 0.27 2.96 7.85
N GLN A 103 0.67 1.94 7.08
CA GLN A 103 1.69 0.99 7.53
C GLN A 103 3.07 1.63 7.66
N ILE A 104 3.43 2.53 6.73
CA ILE A 104 4.68 3.31 6.79
C ILE A 104 4.71 4.18 8.05
N LEU A 105 3.61 4.87 8.35
CA LEU A 105 3.47 5.73 9.53
C LEU A 105 3.63 4.94 10.84
N GLU A 106 2.99 3.77 10.93
CA GLU A 106 3.14 2.87 12.08
C GLU A 106 4.59 2.36 12.20
N ASN A 107 5.21 1.99 11.08
CA ASN A 107 6.61 1.55 11.04
C ASN A 107 7.54 2.62 11.58
N GLN A 108 7.41 3.86 11.09
CA GLN A 108 8.21 5.00 11.54
C GLN A 108 8.05 5.26 13.03
N LYS A 109 6.82 5.18 13.56
CA LYS A 109 6.54 5.35 14.99
C LYS A 109 7.23 4.27 15.83
N LEU A 110 7.12 3.00 15.42
CA LEU A 110 7.76 1.89 16.14
C LEU A 110 9.29 2.01 16.11
N LEU A 111 9.86 2.40 14.97
CA LEU A 111 11.30 2.63 14.85
C LEU A 111 11.78 3.83 15.67
N GLU A 112 10.99 4.89 15.74
CA GLU A 112 11.28 6.02 16.60
C GLU A 112 11.40 5.58 18.07
N GLU A 113 10.46 4.77 18.56
CA GLU A 113 10.54 4.21 19.92
C GLU A 113 11.81 3.38 20.14
N VAL A 114 12.24 2.60 19.14
CA VAL A 114 13.49 1.83 19.19
C VAL A 114 14.69 2.75 19.32
N TYR A 115 14.82 3.76 18.46
CA TYR A 115 15.99 4.65 18.48
C TYR A 115 15.99 5.61 19.67
N MET A 116 14.82 5.95 20.23
CA MET A 116 14.72 6.64 21.51
C MET A 116 15.24 5.78 22.67
N THR A 117 14.99 4.46 22.62
CA THR A 117 15.45 3.51 23.65
C THR A 117 16.93 3.16 23.48
N TYR A 118 17.41 3.04 22.24
CA TYR A 118 18.79 2.69 21.89
C TYR A 118 19.38 3.68 20.86
N PRO A 119 19.76 4.90 21.28
CA PRO A 119 20.21 5.96 20.36
C PRO A 119 21.49 5.60 19.60
N ARG A 120 22.32 4.75 20.22
CA ARG A 120 23.59 4.25 19.65
C ARG A 120 23.42 3.02 18.77
N LEU A 121 22.20 2.60 18.47
CA LEU A 121 21.97 1.47 17.59
C LEU A 121 22.39 1.85 16.16
N VAL A 122 23.62 1.46 15.81
CA VAL A 122 24.20 1.61 14.48
C VAL A 122 23.98 0.29 13.74
N GLY A 123 23.23 0.30 12.64
CA GLY A 123 23.01 -0.91 11.86
C GLY A 123 21.96 -0.77 10.76
N TYR A 124 22.08 -1.63 9.76
CA TYR A 124 21.08 -1.82 8.70
C TYR A 124 19.80 -2.39 9.31
N ASN A 125 18.78 -1.56 9.43
CA ASN A 125 17.51 -2.00 9.99
C ASN A 125 16.63 -2.57 8.87
N ARG A 126 16.68 -3.90 8.71
CA ARG A 126 15.86 -4.66 7.75
C ARG A 126 14.35 -4.49 7.99
N ALA A 127 13.93 -3.97 9.14
CA ALA A 127 12.53 -3.72 9.47
C ALA A 127 12.02 -2.34 9.03
N ARG A 128 12.86 -1.49 8.41
CA ARG A 128 12.42 -0.19 7.87
C ARG A 128 11.55 -0.35 6.66
N TYR A 129 10.47 0.43 6.55
CA TYR A 129 9.59 0.40 5.38
C TYR A 129 10.29 0.69 4.03
N ASP A 130 11.37 1.47 4.00
CA ASP A 130 12.11 1.80 2.77
C ASP A 130 13.21 0.78 2.41
N PHE A 131 13.21 -0.38 3.07
CA PHE A 131 14.16 -1.47 2.81
C PHE A 131 13.57 -2.61 1.97
N PHE A 132 12.39 -2.39 1.38
CA PHE A 132 11.68 -3.41 0.60
C PHE A 132 12.49 -3.92 -0.59
N ASP A 133 13.24 -3.04 -1.26
CA ASP A 133 14.08 -3.36 -2.44
C ASP A 133 15.15 -4.42 -2.13
N SER A 134 15.52 -4.60 -0.86
CA SER A 134 16.46 -5.63 -0.40
C SER A 134 15.78 -6.92 0.06
N SER A 135 14.46 -7.01 0.00
CA SER A 135 13.71 -8.24 0.27
C SER A 135 13.71 -9.17 -0.94
N PRO A 136 13.41 -10.48 -0.77
CA PRO A 136 13.27 -11.41 -1.89
C PRO A 136 12.29 -10.89 -2.96
N HIS A 137 11.14 -10.36 -2.54
CA HIS A 137 10.19 -9.74 -3.47
C HIS A 137 10.78 -8.47 -4.10
N GLY A 138 11.42 -7.60 -3.32
CA GLY A 138 12.09 -6.39 -3.81
C GLY A 138 13.04 -6.62 -4.99
N ALA A 139 13.74 -7.76 -5.00
CA ALA A 139 14.67 -8.13 -6.06
C ALA A 139 14.02 -8.60 -7.38
N GLU A 140 12.73 -8.96 -7.35
CA GLU A 140 11.99 -9.38 -8.55
C GLU A 140 11.65 -8.17 -9.45
N ASP A 141 11.74 -8.34 -10.78
CA ASP A 141 11.29 -7.32 -11.74
C ASP A 141 9.75 -7.27 -11.77
N PRO A 142 9.11 -6.13 -11.43
CA PRO A 142 7.66 -5.99 -11.45
C PRO A 142 7.02 -6.30 -12.82
N GLN A 143 7.74 -6.12 -13.92
CA GLN A 143 7.26 -6.43 -15.27
C GLN A 143 7.23 -7.93 -15.57
N THR A 144 7.86 -8.76 -14.73
CA THR A 144 7.93 -10.21 -14.90
C THR A 144 7.00 -10.99 -13.96
N LEU A 145 6.35 -10.32 -13.01
CA LEU A 145 5.41 -10.95 -12.07
C LEU A 145 4.38 -11.84 -12.79
N PRO A 146 4.30 -13.15 -12.48
CA PRO A 146 3.43 -14.05 -13.22
C PRO A 146 1.97 -13.64 -13.07
N ILE A 147 1.25 -13.55 -14.19
CA ILE A 147 -0.20 -13.33 -14.20
C ILE A 147 -0.87 -14.68 -14.47
N SER A 148 -1.45 -15.26 -13.43
CA SER A 148 -2.23 -16.48 -13.52
C SER A 148 -3.62 -16.15 -14.07
N VAL A 149 -3.80 -16.33 -15.38
CA VAL A 149 -5.12 -16.21 -16.00
C VAL A 149 -5.91 -17.50 -15.73
N PRO A 150 -7.13 -17.42 -15.18
CA PRO A 150 -7.96 -18.61 -14.97
C PRO A 150 -8.16 -19.38 -16.29
N THR A 151 -7.97 -20.70 -16.27
CA THR A 151 -8.16 -21.59 -17.44
C THR A 151 -9.65 -21.88 -17.72
N GLU A 152 -10.56 -21.08 -17.17
CA GLU A 152 -12.00 -21.33 -17.23
C GLU A 152 -12.56 -21.19 -18.65
N PRO A 153 -13.66 -21.91 -18.98
CA PRO A 153 -14.29 -21.88 -20.31
C PRO A 153 -15.00 -20.55 -20.63
N HIS A 154 -15.04 -19.62 -19.68
CA HIS A 154 -15.78 -18.36 -19.81
C HIS A 154 -14.95 -17.27 -20.50
N PRO A 155 -15.58 -16.37 -21.28
CA PRO A 155 -14.88 -15.25 -21.87
C PRO A 155 -14.25 -14.36 -20.80
N ILE A 156 -12.92 -14.30 -20.78
CA ILE A 156 -12.14 -13.44 -19.88
C ILE A 156 -12.02 -12.01 -20.43
N VAL A 157 -11.69 -11.07 -19.56
CA VAL A 157 -11.24 -9.74 -19.99
C VAL A 157 -9.81 -9.85 -20.52
N GLN A 158 -9.55 -9.32 -21.72
CA GLN A 158 -8.21 -9.35 -22.31
C GLN A 158 -7.23 -8.52 -21.49
N LEU A 159 -6.00 -9.00 -21.32
CA LEU A 159 -4.95 -8.32 -20.57
C LEU A 159 -4.59 -6.92 -21.12
N THR A 160 -4.72 -6.76 -22.43
CA THR A 160 -4.50 -5.49 -23.14
C THR A 160 -5.66 -4.51 -23.01
N PHE A 161 -6.79 -4.92 -22.41
CA PHE A 161 -7.96 -4.07 -22.22
C PHE A 161 -7.59 -2.83 -21.41
N LYS A 162 -8.01 -1.67 -21.92
CA LYS A 162 -7.81 -0.36 -21.32
C LYS A 162 -9.15 0.36 -21.27
N TRP A 163 -9.41 1.01 -20.15
CA TRP A 163 -10.57 1.86 -19.98
C TRP A 163 -10.19 3.04 -19.10
N ASN A 164 -10.34 4.24 -19.64
CA ASN A 164 -10.02 5.47 -18.94
C ASN A 164 -11.24 5.93 -18.12
N VAL A 165 -11.07 6.00 -16.81
CA VAL A 165 -12.05 6.60 -15.90
C VAL A 165 -11.51 7.94 -15.44
N SER A 166 -12.27 9.02 -15.57
CA SER A 166 -11.85 10.32 -15.04
C SER A 166 -11.51 10.23 -13.54
N PRO A 167 -10.48 10.95 -13.07
CA PRO A 167 -10.13 10.98 -11.65
C PRO A 167 -11.34 11.27 -10.77
N ARG A 168 -11.49 10.52 -9.68
CA ARG A 168 -12.65 10.62 -8.79
C ARG A 168 -12.30 10.16 -7.39
N SER A 169 -13.07 10.62 -6.40
CA SER A 169 -12.90 10.13 -5.04
C SER A 169 -13.16 8.62 -4.94
N ILE A 170 -12.25 7.89 -4.30
CA ILE A 170 -12.41 6.47 -3.97
C ILE A 170 -13.06 6.26 -2.59
N MET A 171 -13.41 7.34 -1.90
CA MET A 171 -14.12 7.36 -0.62
C MET A 171 -15.41 8.20 -0.78
N ARG A 172 -16.45 7.87 -0.03
CA ARG A 172 -17.71 8.64 -0.05
C ARG A 172 -17.65 9.84 0.89
N ALA A 173 -17.08 9.63 2.07
CA ALA A 173 -17.12 10.61 3.15
C ALA A 173 -15.91 11.54 3.15
N LEU A 174 -14.79 11.11 2.57
CA LEU A 174 -13.50 11.79 2.66
C LEU A 174 -12.86 11.97 1.28
N PRO A 175 -12.04 13.02 1.09
CA PRO A 175 -11.24 13.15 -0.13
C PRO A 175 -10.11 12.10 -0.16
N THR A 176 -9.84 11.54 -1.33
CA THR A 176 -8.66 10.68 -1.55
C THR A 176 -7.38 11.47 -1.23
N PRO A 177 -6.51 10.97 -0.32
CA PRO A 177 -5.24 11.65 -0.04
C PRO A 177 -4.34 11.77 -1.26
N ASN A 178 -3.63 12.89 -1.37
CA ASN A 178 -2.60 13.06 -2.37
C ASN A 178 -1.31 12.36 -1.92
N GLY A 179 -0.89 11.36 -2.68
CA GLY A 179 0.31 10.59 -2.37
C GLY A 179 1.61 11.38 -2.55
N THR A 180 1.64 12.38 -3.43
CA THR A 180 2.79 13.29 -3.59
C THR A 180 3.03 14.10 -2.32
N ASP A 181 1.96 14.62 -1.70
CA ASP A 181 2.07 15.40 -0.46
C ASP A 181 2.58 14.51 0.69
N PHE A 182 2.14 13.23 0.73
CA PHE A 182 2.64 12.27 1.71
C PHE A 182 4.12 11.95 1.52
N HIS A 183 4.55 11.72 0.27
CA HIS A 183 5.95 11.49 -0.04
C HIS A 183 6.82 12.73 0.25
N GLU A 184 6.37 13.93 -0.13
CA GLU A 184 7.10 15.16 0.21
C GLU A 184 7.27 15.31 1.73
N TRP A 185 6.20 15.06 2.50
CA TRP A 185 6.27 15.02 3.95
C TRP A 185 7.25 13.96 4.47
N LEU A 186 7.25 12.74 3.91
CA LEU A 186 8.20 11.68 4.30
C LEU A 186 9.66 12.13 4.12
N CYS A 187 9.97 12.82 3.03
CA CYS A 187 11.31 13.30 2.69
C CYS A 187 11.77 14.50 3.52
N THR A 188 10.85 15.35 3.97
CA THR A 188 11.17 16.69 4.51
C THR A 188 10.73 16.91 5.95
N ARG A 189 10.04 15.93 6.56
CA ARG A 189 9.65 16.01 7.97
C ARG A 189 10.87 16.21 8.88
N PRO A 190 10.75 17.01 9.95
CA PRO A 190 11.83 17.15 10.92
C PRO A 190 12.07 15.80 11.60
N LEU A 191 13.35 15.46 11.79
CA LEU A 191 13.73 14.26 12.51
C LEU A 191 13.60 14.48 14.02
N PRO A 192 13.14 13.45 14.76
CA PRO A 192 13.15 13.54 16.22
C PRO A 192 14.59 13.63 16.73
N ARG A 193 14.74 14.23 17.92
CA ARG A 193 16.04 14.47 18.55
C ARG A 193 16.17 13.71 19.86
N VAL A 194 17.33 13.10 20.08
CA VAL A 194 17.74 12.49 21.35
C VAL A 194 19.05 13.14 21.77
N GLU A 195 19.13 13.62 23.01
CA GLU A 195 20.32 14.30 23.54
C GLU A 195 20.80 15.47 22.65
N GLY A 196 19.85 16.17 22.00
CA GLY A 196 20.13 17.29 21.11
C GLY A 196 20.57 16.90 19.69
N GLN A 197 20.76 15.61 19.40
CA GLN A 197 21.13 15.11 18.07
C GLN A 197 19.93 14.53 17.33
N GLU A 198 19.84 14.78 16.02
CA GLU A 198 18.81 14.19 15.17
C GLU A 198 19.05 12.70 14.96
N ILE A 199 17.99 11.90 15.04
CA ILE A 199 18.06 10.47 14.73
C ILE A 199 18.06 10.31 13.19
N VAL A 200 19.22 10.53 12.58
CA VAL A 200 19.42 10.45 11.11
C VAL A 200 19.04 9.09 10.53
N GLN A 201 19.05 8.05 11.35
CA GLN A 201 18.58 6.73 10.98
C GLN A 201 17.13 6.78 10.51
N LEU A 202 16.25 7.64 11.06
CA LEU A 202 14.82 7.75 10.69
C LEU A 202 14.55 8.57 9.42
N ALA A 203 15.58 9.17 8.82
CA ALA A 203 15.44 9.86 7.54
C ALA A 203 14.95 8.89 6.46
N HIS A 204 14.00 9.34 5.64
CA HIS A 204 13.52 8.58 4.50
C HIS A 204 14.65 8.33 3.51
N ARG A 205 14.69 7.13 2.93
CA ARG A 205 15.59 6.75 1.84
C ARG A 205 14.76 6.44 0.62
N GLN A 206 15.25 6.89 -0.53
CA GLN A 206 14.62 6.59 -1.81
C GLN A 206 14.52 5.07 -1.98
N SER A 207 13.34 4.60 -2.40
CA SER A 207 13.04 3.18 -2.62
C SER A 207 12.04 2.99 -3.75
N GLU A 208 11.85 1.75 -4.20
CA GLU A 208 10.84 1.42 -5.19
C GLU A 208 9.43 1.87 -4.75
N MET A 209 9.13 1.89 -3.45
CA MET A 209 7.80 2.31 -2.95
C MET A 209 7.40 3.72 -3.40
N ASP A 210 8.37 4.62 -3.58
CA ASP A 210 8.12 6.03 -3.91
C ASP A 210 7.38 6.19 -5.24
N GLN A 211 7.64 5.31 -6.20
CA GLN A 211 6.98 5.32 -7.51
C GLN A 211 5.49 4.97 -7.40
N TYR A 212 5.12 4.14 -6.44
CA TYR A 212 3.73 3.76 -6.18
C TYR A 212 3.02 4.79 -5.32
N LEU A 213 3.73 5.43 -4.39
CA LEU A 213 3.19 6.49 -3.55
C LEU A 213 2.95 7.79 -4.32
N THR A 214 3.66 8.04 -5.43
CA THR A 214 3.56 9.31 -6.17
C THR A 214 2.90 9.22 -7.54
N VAL A 215 2.59 8.01 -8.04
CA VAL A 215 1.95 7.81 -9.36
C VAL A 215 0.67 8.65 -9.51
N PRO A 216 0.56 9.60 -10.46
CA PRO A 216 -0.64 10.42 -10.62
C PRO A 216 -1.89 9.56 -10.87
N GLU A 217 -3.05 9.98 -10.34
CA GLU A 217 -4.29 9.21 -10.53
C GLU A 217 -4.62 9.04 -12.02
N GLU A 218 -4.49 10.10 -12.82
CA GLU A 218 -4.69 10.04 -14.29
C GLU A 218 -3.86 8.94 -14.94
N GLN A 219 -2.61 8.74 -14.48
CA GLN A 219 -1.76 7.67 -14.98
C GLN A 219 -2.33 6.30 -14.61
N VAL A 220 -2.75 6.09 -13.35
CA VAL A 220 -3.38 4.84 -12.90
C VAL A 220 -4.63 4.53 -13.73
N ARG A 221 -5.46 5.54 -14.00
CA ARG A 221 -6.69 5.42 -14.78
C ARG A 221 -6.46 5.06 -16.25
N SER A 222 -5.25 5.26 -16.77
CA SER A 222 -4.86 4.95 -18.16
C SER A 222 -4.19 3.58 -18.35
N LEU A 223 -3.89 2.86 -17.26
CA LEU A 223 -3.20 1.57 -17.30
C LEU A 223 -4.05 0.48 -17.96
N SER A 224 -3.41 -0.45 -18.67
CA SER A 224 -4.07 -1.70 -19.06
C SER A 224 -4.35 -2.59 -17.86
N LEU A 225 -5.27 -3.54 -18.04
CA LEU A 225 -5.53 -4.58 -17.05
C LEU A 225 -4.25 -5.27 -16.60
N GLU A 226 -3.38 -5.67 -17.54
CA GLU A 226 -2.08 -6.27 -17.23
C GLU A 226 -1.21 -5.37 -16.34
N GLN A 227 -0.99 -4.12 -16.74
CA GLN A 227 -0.13 -3.20 -16.00
C GLN A 227 -0.68 -2.96 -14.60
N LEU A 228 -2.00 -2.84 -14.49
CA LEU A 228 -2.68 -2.59 -13.24
C LEU A 228 -2.64 -3.81 -12.31
N LEU A 229 -2.79 -5.03 -12.83
CA LEU A 229 -2.64 -6.27 -12.06
C LEU A 229 -1.22 -6.36 -11.48
N ARG A 230 -0.18 -6.25 -12.31
CA ARG A 230 1.22 -6.31 -11.85
C ARG A 230 1.52 -5.26 -10.79
N ARG A 231 1.11 -4.01 -11.03
CA ARG A 231 1.31 -2.91 -10.08
C ARG A 231 0.52 -3.08 -8.79
N THR A 232 -0.69 -3.63 -8.86
CA THR A 232 -1.51 -3.90 -7.67
C THR A 232 -0.95 -5.05 -6.86
N THR A 233 -0.48 -6.13 -7.50
CA THR A 233 0.25 -7.21 -6.82
C THR A 233 1.49 -6.66 -6.12
N ARG A 234 2.29 -5.86 -6.83
CA ARG A 234 3.53 -5.30 -6.27
C ARG A 234 3.28 -4.43 -5.04
N ILE A 235 2.27 -3.54 -5.08
CA ILE A 235 1.97 -2.69 -3.93
C ILE A 235 1.32 -3.47 -2.77
N LEU A 236 0.63 -4.58 -3.04
CA LEU A 236 0.15 -5.49 -2.00
C LEU A 236 1.30 -6.25 -1.32
N GLN A 237 2.32 -6.68 -2.07
CA GLN A 237 3.56 -7.26 -1.51
C GLN A 237 4.29 -6.24 -0.62
N MET A 238 4.42 -5.00 -1.08
CA MET A 238 4.97 -3.89 -0.29
C MET A 238 4.19 -3.68 1.01
N TYR A 239 2.86 -3.61 0.92
CA TYR A 239 1.97 -3.51 2.08
C TYR A 239 2.21 -4.65 3.08
N TRP A 240 2.18 -5.90 2.61
CA TRP A 240 2.33 -7.08 3.44
C TRP A 240 3.67 -7.09 4.16
N TRP A 241 4.73 -6.76 3.44
CA TRP A 241 6.07 -6.69 3.99
C TRP A 241 6.21 -5.63 5.10
N VAL A 242 5.68 -4.42 4.89
CA VAL A 242 5.70 -3.38 5.93
C VAL A 242 4.84 -3.79 7.14
N ALA A 243 3.67 -4.40 6.89
CA ALA A 243 2.82 -4.92 7.97
C ALA A 243 3.53 -6.02 8.78
N GLY A 244 4.24 -6.94 8.12
CA GLY A 244 5.09 -7.96 8.74
C GLY A 244 6.20 -7.35 9.60
N ASN A 245 6.89 -6.32 9.08
CA ASN A 245 7.88 -5.57 9.86
C ASN A 245 7.26 -4.91 11.10
N ASN A 246 6.07 -4.32 10.96
CA ASN A 246 5.35 -3.70 12.07
C ASN A 246 4.97 -4.73 13.13
N ALA A 247 4.53 -5.92 12.75
CA ALA A 247 4.23 -7.00 13.69
C ALA A 247 5.48 -7.48 14.43
N ARG A 248 6.61 -7.66 13.74
CA ARG A 248 7.90 -7.99 14.38
C ARG A 248 8.31 -6.93 15.40
N LEU A 249 8.29 -5.65 15.01
CA LEU A 249 8.60 -4.54 15.89
C LEU A 249 7.65 -4.49 17.11
N LYS A 250 6.34 -4.75 16.93
CA LYS A 250 5.38 -4.85 18.04
C LYS A 250 5.69 -6.02 18.98
N ASN A 251 6.13 -7.16 18.45
CA ASN A 251 6.54 -8.30 19.27
C ASN A 251 7.80 -7.97 20.09
N HIS A 252 8.79 -7.29 19.51
CA HIS A 252 9.93 -6.79 20.28
C HIS A 252 9.48 -5.77 21.34
N LYS A 253 8.59 -4.84 20.99
CA LYS A 253 8.03 -3.86 21.94
C LYS A 253 7.35 -4.54 23.13
N ALA A 254 6.56 -5.58 22.89
CA ALA A 254 5.92 -6.37 23.94
C ALA A 254 6.94 -7.03 24.88
N ASN A 255 8.11 -7.38 24.36
CA ASN A 255 9.25 -7.90 25.11
C ASN A 255 10.24 -6.79 25.57
N ARG A 256 9.78 -5.53 25.66
CA ARG A 256 10.58 -4.38 26.08
C ARG A 256 11.89 -4.22 25.28
N TRP A 257 11.84 -4.57 24.00
CA TRP A 257 12.93 -4.48 23.04
C TRP A 257 14.17 -5.35 23.34
N VAL A 258 14.13 -6.22 24.34
CA VAL A 258 15.27 -7.05 24.77
C VAL A 258 15.78 -7.96 23.65
N THR A 259 14.89 -8.43 22.79
CA THR A 259 15.20 -9.36 21.68
C THR A 259 15.57 -8.65 20.37
N PHE A 260 15.57 -7.31 20.32
CA PHE A 260 15.81 -6.58 19.08
C PHE A 260 17.28 -6.68 18.61
N GLY A 261 18.23 -6.69 19.55
CA GLY A 261 19.66 -6.73 19.25
C GLY A 261 20.13 -8.04 18.59
N SER A 262 19.48 -9.17 18.88
CA SER A 262 19.83 -10.47 18.30
C SER A 262 19.49 -10.60 16.81
N GLU A 263 18.50 -9.85 16.31
CA GLU A 263 18.13 -9.87 14.88
C GLU A 263 18.99 -8.94 14.01
N MET A 264 19.67 -7.96 14.62
CA MET A 264 20.56 -7.02 13.91
C MET A 264 21.95 -7.62 13.63
N GLY A 265 22.31 -8.72 14.28
CA GLY A 265 23.61 -9.39 14.17
C GLY A 265 23.67 -10.58 13.21
N SER A 266 22.56 -10.93 12.55
CA SER A 266 22.41 -12.06 11.62
C SER A 266 22.01 -11.61 10.22
#